data_AF-A0A0V8GHF7-F1
#
_entry.id   AF-A0A0V8GHF7-F1
#
_cell.length_a   1.000
_cell.length_b   1.000
_cell.length_c   1.000
_cell.angle_alpha   90.00
_cell.angle_beta   90.00
_cell.angle_gamma   90.00
#
_symmetry.space_group_name_H-M   'P 1'
#
loop_
_entity.id
_entity.type
_entity.pdbx_description
1 polymer ?
#
loop_
_entity_poly.entity_id
_entity_poly.type
_entity_poly.pdbx_seq_one_letter_code
_entity_poly.pdbx_strand_id
1 'polypeptide(L)'
;MKTPRIPDIISKLELVLENKLSREEASDWAYKWMMVSENKEGWETTDYDILVFQGLTTVYGIDLLSSPTEYLHCEEDIRDWVKELQKNRE
;
A
#
# COMPACT_ATOMS: atom_id res chain seq x y z
N MET A 1 6.42 17.16 -1.88
CA MET A 1 5.76 15.86 -2.14
C MET A 1 4.51 15.80 -1.27
N LYS A 2 3.35 15.46 -1.85
CA LYS A 2 2.09 15.37 -1.09
C LYS A 2 1.93 13.93 -0.60
N THR A 3 1.66 13.74 0.71
CA THR A 3 1.41 12.43 1.30
C THR A 3 0.34 11.69 0.50
N PRO A 4 0.55 10.40 0.17
CA PRO A 4 -0.43 9.60 -0.54
C PRO A 4 -1.71 9.49 0.27
N ARG A 5 -2.82 9.32 -0.43
CA ARG A 5 -4.14 9.05 0.13
C ARG A 5 -4.57 7.64 -0.23
N ILE A 6 -5.66 7.19 0.39
CA ILE A 6 -6.26 5.89 0.08
C ILE A 6 -6.46 5.64 -1.44
N PRO A 7 -6.92 6.61 -2.26
CA PRO A 7 -6.99 6.42 -3.72
C PRO A 7 -5.64 6.15 -4.38
N ASP A 8 -4.55 6.76 -3.92
CA ASP A 8 -3.21 6.53 -4.47
C ASP A 8 -2.74 5.10 -4.20
N ILE A 9 -3.04 4.57 -3.01
CA ILE A 9 -2.76 3.19 -2.60
C ILE A 9 -3.56 2.20 -3.47
N ILE A 10 -4.87 2.46 -3.63
CA ILE A 10 -5.74 1.65 -4.49
C ILE A 10 -5.20 1.60 -5.92
N SER A 11 -4.81 2.75 -6.49
CA SER A 11 -4.24 2.79 -7.84
C SER A 11 -2.95 1.99 -7.97
N LYS A 12 -2.13 1.88 -6.91
CA LYS A 12 -0.93 1.02 -6.93
C LYS A 12 -1.29 -0.46 -6.96
N LEU A 13 -2.27 -0.89 -6.16
CA LEU A 13 -2.76 -2.26 -6.17
C LEU A 13 -3.41 -2.63 -7.53
N GLU A 14 -4.18 -1.71 -8.12
CA GLU A 14 -4.78 -1.89 -9.45
C GLU A 14 -3.71 -2.04 -10.54
N LEU A 15 -2.65 -1.22 -10.52
CA LEU A 15 -1.55 -1.34 -11.48
C LEU A 15 -0.81 -2.69 -11.36
N VAL A 16 -0.68 -3.23 -10.14
CA VAL A 16 -0.13 -4.57 -9.91
C VAL A 16 -1.05 -5.65 -10.51
N LEU A 17 -2.35 -5.57 -10.27
CA LEU A 17 -3.34 -6.51 -10.85
C LEU A 17 -3.38 -6.44 -12.38
N GLU A 18 -3.09 -5.28 -12.96
CA GLU A 18 -3.00 -5.09 -14.41
C GLU A 18 -1.64 -5.48 -14.99
N ASN A 19 -0.69 -5.97 -14.18
CA ASN A 19 0.69 -6.27 -14.56
C ASN A 19 1.44 -5.07 -15.16
N LYS A 20 1.05 -3.84 -14.78
CA LYS A 20 1.68 -2.57 -15.21
C LYS A 20 2.71 -2.04 -14.21
N LEU A 21 2.75 -2.61 -13.01
CA LEU A 21 3.67 -2.30 -11.94
C LEU A 21 4.07 -3.63 -11.28
N SER A 22 5.36 -3.85 -11.05
CA SER A 22 5.77 -5.05 -10.31
C SER A 22 5.39 -4.94 -8.84
N ARG A 23 5.32 -6.09 -8.15
CA ARG A 23 5.03 -6.12 -6.71
C ARG A 23 6.15 -5.47 -5.90
N GLU A 24 7.38 -5.69 -6.31
CA GLU A 24 8.60 -5.08 -5.74
C GLU A 24 8.57 -3.55 -5.93
N GLU A 25 8.22 -3.06 -7.12
CA GLU A 25 8.11 -1.62 -7.37
C GLU A 25 7.00 -0.97 -6.53
N ALA A 26 5.89 -1.69 -6.30
CA ALA A 26 4.83 -1.25 -5.41
C ALA A 26 5.28 -1.22 -3.94
N SER A 27 5.99 -2.25 -3.49
CA SER A 27 6.57 -2.36 -2.14
C SER A 27 7.57 -1.25 -1.87
N ASP A 28 8.52 -1.01 -2.78
CA ASP A 28 9.49 0.08 -2.71
C ASP A 28 8.82 1.46 -2.66
N TRP A 29 7.75 1.65 -3.42
CA TRP A 29 6.97 2.88 -3.38
C TRP A 29 6.30 3.07 -2.02
N ALA A 30 5.73 2.02 -1.43
CA ALA A 30 5.09 2.09 -0.13
C ALA A 30 6.10 2.40 0.98
N TYR A 31 7.24 1.71 0.97
CA TYR A 31 8.34 1.93 1.91
C TYR A 31 8.80 3.39 1.94
N LYS A 32 9.00 4.01 0.77
CA LYS A 32 9.40 5.42 0.66
C LYS A 32 8.41 6.36 1.38
N TRP A 33 7.11 6.09 1.28
CA TRP A 33 6.10 6.91 1.94
C TRP A 33 5.94 6.61 3.42
N MET A 34 6.14 5.37 3.85
CA MET A 34 6.21 5.02 5.27
C MET A 34 7.35 5.80 5.95
N MET A 35 8.54 5.79 5.37
CA MET A 35 9.69 6.55 5.89
C MET A 35 9.42 8.06 5.95
N VAL A 36 8.74 8.63 4.95
CA VAL A 36 8.34 10.06 4.98
C VAL A 36 7.32 10.34 6.08
N SER A 37 6.40 9.41 6.33
CA SER A 37 5.34 9.55 7.33
C SER A 37 5.88 9.43 8.76
N GLU A 38 6.79 8.49 9.01
CA GLU A 38 7.41 8.28 10.33
C GLU A 38 8.34 9.45 10.72
N ASN A 39 9.01 10.07 9.75
CA ASN A 39 9.91 11.21 10.00
C ASN A 39 9.19 12.57 10.03
N LYS A 40 7.85 12.59 10.01
CA LYS A 40 7.06 13.83 10.01
C LYS A 40 6.92 14.37 11.43
N GLU A 41 7.83 15.25 11.83
CA GLU A 41 7.76 15.90 13.14
C GLU A 41 6.59 16.92 13.24
N GLY A 42 5.98 17.01 14.43
CA GLY A 42 5.05 18.09 14.77
C GLY A 42 3.65 18.00 14.16
N TRP A 43 3.26 16.87 13.59
CA TRP A 43 1.89 16.64 13.12
C TRP A 43 1.08 15.83 14.14
N GLU A 44 -0.15 16.27 14.41
CA GLU A 44 -1.14 15.42 15.06
C GLU A 44 -1.58 14.34 14.05
N THR A 45 -1.28 13.09 14.37
CA THR A 45 -1.73 11.94 13.59
C THR A 45 -3.25 11.85 13.68
N THR A 46 -3.94 11.97 12.55
CA THR A 46 -5.38 11.76 12.48
C THR A 46 -5.72 10.27 12.28
N ASP A 47 -6.96 9.86 12.55
CA ASP A 47 -7.43 8.51 12.24
C ASP A 47 -7.25 8.18 10.75
N TYR A 48 -7.41 9.17 9.86
CA TYR A 48 -7.17 9.02 8.44
C TYR A 48 -5.69 8.76 8.11
N ASP A 49 -4.76 9.43 8.79
CA ASP A 49 -3.33 9.19 8.60
C ASP A 49 -2.95 7.76 9.02
N ILE A 50 -3.58 7.23 10.08
CA ILE A 50 -3.41 5.83 10.51
C ILE A 50 -3.90 4.87 9.43
N LEU A 51 -5.09 5.12 8.85
CA LEU A 51 -5.63 4.29 7.76
C LEU A 51 -4.73 4.30 6.52
N VAL A 52 -4.19 5.47 6.16
CA VAL A 52 -3.21 5.59 5.06
C VAL A 52 -1.96 4.79 5.37
N PHE A 53 -1.42 4.90 6.59
CA PHE A 53 -0.21 4.16 6.99
C PHE A 53 -0.44 2.64 6.99
N GLN A 54 -1.61 2.18 7.43
CA GLN A 54 -2.02 0.77 7.35
C GLN A 54 -2.09 0.29 5.90
N GLY A 55 -2.70 1.07 5.00
CA GLY A 55 -2.73 0.75 3.58
C GLY A 55 -1.34 0.69 2.95
N LEU A 56 -0.43 1.59 3.33
CA LEU A 56 0.97 1.53 2.90
C LEU A 56 1.67 0.28 3.42
N THR A 57 1.41 -0.12 4.67
CA THR A 57 1.97 -1.34 5.25
C THR A 57 1.50 -2.59 4.49
N THR A 58 0.23 -2.62 4.06
CA THR A 58 -0.29 -3.68 3.20
C THR A 58 0.44 -3.75 1.86
N VAL A 59 0.63 -2.61 1.18
CA VAL A 59 1.36 -2.58 -0.10
C VAL A 59 2.84 -2.96 0.11
N TYR A 60 3.46 -2.57 1.21
CA TYR A 60 4.84 -2.95 1.52
C TYR A 60 5.02 -4.47 1.71
N GLY A 61 3.96 -5.19 2.10
CA GLY A 61 3.99 -6.65 2.20
C GLY A 61 3.71 -7.40 0.89
N ILE A 62 3.40 -6.70 -0.21
CA ILE A 62 2.86 -7.33 -1.43
C ILE A 62 3.86 -8.24 -2.15
N ASP A 63 5.16 -7.97 -2.00
CA ASP A 63 6.27 -8.71 -2.61
C ASP A 63 6.82 -9.82 -1.70
N LEU A 64 6.25 -10.02 -0.52
CA LEU A 64 6.65 -11.12 0.36
C LEU A 64 6.45 -12.46 -0.34
N LEU A 65 7.48 -13.30 -0.25
CA LEU A 65 7.51 -14.63 -0.85
C LEU A 65 7.13 -15.69 0.19
N SER A 66 6.27 -16.63 -0.19
CA SER A 66 6.01 -17.86 0.58
C SER A 66 7.01 -18.96 0.24
N SER A 67 7.59 -18.91 -0.97
CA SER A 67 8.63 -19.80 -1.47
C SER A 67 9.54 -19.05 -2.47
N PRO A 68 10.67 -19.61 -2.91
CA PRO A 68 11.59 -18.91 -3.83
C PRO A 68 10.99 -18.42 -5.14
N THR A 69 9.82 -18.93 -5.55
CA THR A 69 9.17 -18.60 -6.83
C THR A 69 7.73 -18.13 -6.69
N GLU A 70 7.19 -18.07 -5.48
CA GLU A 70 5.77 -17.76 -5.26
C GLU A 70 5.61 -16.68 -4.19
N TYR A 71 4.76 -15.69 -4.51
CA TYR A 71 4.34 -14.68 -3.55
C TYR A 71 3.44 -15.29 -2.48
N LEU A 72 3.54 -14.73 -1.28
CA LEU A 72 2.67 -15.05 -0.14
C LEU A 72 1.22 -14.69 -0.41
N HIS A 73 0.99 -13.59 -1.11
CA HIS A 73 -0.34 -13.07 -1.42
C HIS A 73 -0.73 -13.35 -2.87
N CYS A 74 -1.93 -13.87 -3.11
CA CYS A 74 -2.47 -14.09 -4.44
C CYS A 74 -3.18 -12.83 -4.99
N GLU A 75 -3.62 -12.87 -6.25
CA GLU A 75 -4.40 -11.75 -6.81
C GLU A 75 -5.74 -11.53 -6.07
N GLU A 76 -6.36 -12.58 -5.53
CA GLU A 76 -7.62 -12.45 -4.79
C GLU A 76 -7.41 -11.65 -3.50
N ASP A 77 -6.31 -11.89 -2.77
CA ASP A 77 -5.94 -11.09 -1.60
C ASP A 77 -5.81 -9.60 -1.95
N ILE A 78 -5.12 -9.31 -3.07
CA ILE A 78 -4.92 -7.93 -3.54
C ILE A 78 -6.26 -7.28 -3.88
N ARG A 79 -7.18 -8.00 -4.52
CA ARG A 79 -8.53 -7.50 -4.83
C ARG A 79 -9.35 -7.24 -3.56
N ASP A 80 -9.18 -8.07 -2.54
CA ASP A 80 -9.87 -7.87 -1.26
C ASP A 80 -9.32 -6.66 -0.50
N TRP A 81 -8.01 -6.41 -0.54
CA TRP A 81 -7.42 -5.18 0.00
C TRP A 81 -7.96 -3.93 -0.70
N VAL A 82 -8.11 -3.96 -2.03
CA VAL A 82 -8.73 -2.86 -2.79
C VAL A 82 -10.15 -2.60 -2.28
N LYS A 83 -10.97 -3.64 -2.08
CA LYS A 83 -12.34 -3.48 -1.56
C LYS A 83 -12.36 -2.91 -0.15
N GLU A 84 -11.47 -3.37 0.74
CA GLU A 84 -11.40 -2.84 2.11
C GLU A 84 -10.96 -1.37 2.14
N LEU A 85 -9.99 -0.99 1.31
CA LEU A 85 -9.55 0.40 1.17
C LEU A 85 -10.65 1.28 0.58
N GLN A 86 -11.45 0.78 -0.36
CA GLN A 86 -12.58 1.52 -0.94
C GLN A 86 -13.66 1.88 0.09
N LYS A 87 -13.83 1.08 1.16
CA LYS A 87 -14.76 1.39 2.26
C LYS A 87 -14.30 2.59 3.10
N ASN A 88 -13.00 2.90 3.08
CA ASN A 88 -12.34 3.92 3.90
C ASN A 88 -11.88 5.12 3.07
N ARG A 89 -12.57 5.42 1.96
CA ARG A 89 -12.12 6.39 0.96
C ARG A 89 -12.34 7.85 1.35
N GLU A 90 -13.13 8.11 2.40
CA GLU A 90 -13.56 9.45 2.85
C GLU A 90 -13.05 9.80 4.25
#